data_AF-A0A4Q5A1Y8-F1
#
_entry.id   AF-A0A4Q5A1Y8-F1
#
_cell.length_a   1.000
_cell.length_b   1.000
_cell.length_c   1.000
_cell.angle_alpha   90.00
_cell.angle_beta   90.00
_cell.angle_gamma   90.00
#
_symmetry.space_group_name_H-M   'P 1'
#
loop_
_entity.id
_entity.type
_entity.pdbx_description
1 polymer ?
#
loop_
_entity_poly.entity_id
_entity_poly.type
_entity_poly.pdbx_seq_one_letter_code
_entity_poly.pdbx_strand_id
1 'polypeptide(L)'
;MHIYALGDSSSSSGGNFGHAGISITNLNGSPLKIGGLTVADNKAITVGTWGNTDPRGLWYNAEGYAQSRGTTWSQSVSIQRPLRQVDLDIVNENIASHTSWSPLNNCSSFASQIWNSVAPDSEKVSAGSINMPKNLADSIRTLGKKISWSLFAEGYRVHFDYPTYYGNPPTRKDPTFDNASTSSLGELPEGAVKEE
;
A
#
# COMPACT_ATOMS: atom_id res chain seq x y z
N MET A 1 -9.71 -2.83 -7.63
CA MET A 1 -8.54 -2.40 -6.84
C MET A 1 -8.97 -2.07 -5.43
N HIS A 2 -8.23 -2.53 -4.44
CA HIS A 2 -8.31 -2.09 -3.05
C HIS A 2 -7.12 -1.18 -2.73
N ILE A 3 -7.36 -0.12 -1.98
CA ILE A 3 -6.33 0.50 -1.15
C ILE A 3 -6.56 0.05 0.29
N TYR A 4 -5.49 -0.27 1.01
CA TYR A 4 -5.58 -0.62 2.42
C TYR A 4 -4.45 0.02 3.21
N ALA A 5 -4.73 0.25 4.49
CA ALA A 5 -3.74 0.73 5.43
C ALA A 5 -4.00 0.14 6.82
N LEU A 6 -2.92 -0.11 7.53
CA LEU A 6 -2.90 -0.41 8.95
C LEU A 6 -2.14 0.73 9.62
N GLY A 7 -2.80 1.44 10.53
CA GLY A 7 -2.16 2.38 11.43
C GLY A 7 -2.17 1.83 12.84
N ASP A 8 -1.07 1.96 13.57
CA ASP A 8 -0.98 1.48 14.95
C ASP A 8 -2.03 2.15 15.85
N SER A 9 -2.68 1.34 16.69
CA SER A 9 -3.62 1.78 17.71
C SER A 9 -2.98 1.99 19.10
N SER A 10 -1.68 1.75 19.26
CA SER A 10 -1.01 1.79 20.58
C SER A 10 0.23 2.67 20.57
N SER A 11 0.12 3.80 21.26
CA SER A 11 1.21 4.71 21.63
C SER A 11 2.09 4.12 22.74
N SER A 12 2.66 2.93 22.54
CA SER A 12 3.68 2.37 23.42
C SER A 12 4.97 2.18 22.61
N SER A 13 5.96 3.03 22.90
CA SER A 13 7.38 2.94 22.55
C SER A 13 7.82 1.56 22.02
N GLY A 14 7.90 1.40 20.69
CA GLY A 14 8.25 0.12 20.08
C GLY A 14 7.90 -0.10 18.61
N GLY A 15 7.64 0.96 17.83
CA GLY A 15 8.09 0.99 16.44
C GLY A 15 7.39 0.14 15.36
N ASN A 16 6.07 -0.01 15.35
CA ASN A 16 5.40 -0.44 14.12
C ASN A 16 4.64 0.74 13.53
N PHE A 17 5.25 1.53 12.64
CA PHE A 17 4.57 2.69 12.04
C PHE A 17 3.35 2.36 11.16
N GLY A 18 2.94 1.10 11.09
CA GLY A 18 1.91 0.59 10.21
C GLY A 18 2.43 0.30 8.80
N HIS A 19 1.54 -0.13 7.90
CA HIS A 19 1.85 -0.33 6.49
C HIS A 19 0.63 -0.04 5.63
N ALA A 20 0.87 0.33 4.38
CA ALA A 20 -0.17 0.61 3.41
C ALA A 20 0.23 0.09 2.03
N GLY A 21 -0.77 -0.21 1.21
CA GLY A 21 -0.55 -0.72 -0.13
C GLY A 21 -1.83 -0.77 -0.93
N ILE A 22 -1.70 -1.32 -2.13
CA ILE A 22 -2.84 -1.64 -2.98
C ILE A 22 -2.89 -3.14 -3.26
N SER A 23 -4.08 -3.62 -3.56
CA SER A 23 -4.34 -4.97 -4.06
C SER A 23 -5.21 -4.87 -5.29
N ILE A 24 -4.89 -5.62 -6.33
CA ILE A 24 -5.66 -5.62 -7.57
C ILE A 24 -5.96 -7.06 -7.94
N THR A 25 -7.26 -7.39 -7.92
CA THR A 25 -7.81 -8.65 -8.42
C THR A 25 -8.18 -8.49 -9.88
N ASN A 26 -7.73 -9.42 -10.73
CA ASN A 26 -8.20 -9.55 -12.08
C ASN A 26 -9.58 -10.25 -12.07
N LEU A 27 -10.59 -9.59 -12.64
CA LEU A 27 -11.95 -10.12 -12.83
C LEU A 27 -12.41 -9.97 -14.30
N ASN A 28 -11.47 -9.97 -15.24
CA ASN A 28 -11.70 -9.69 -16.67
C ASN A 28 -12.06 -10.94 -17.49
N GLY A 29 -12.13 -12.12 -16.86
CA GLY A 29 -12.37 -13.40 -17.56
C GLY A 29 -11.17 -13.91 -18.37
N SER A 30 -10.04 -13.21 -18.34
CA SER A 30 -8.81 -13.55 -19.08
C SER A 30 -7.57 -12.94 -18.40
N PRO A 31 -6.36 -13.49 -18.65
CA PRO A 31 -5.14 -12.91 -18.09
C PRO A 31 -4.89 -11.47 -18.57
N LEU A 32 -4.43 -10.60 -17.67
CA LEU A 32 -4.11 -9.20 -17.99
C LEU A 32 -2.87 -8.69 -17.24
N LYS A 33 -2.27 -7.60 -17.74
CA LYS A 33 -1.08 -7.00 -17.13
C LYS A 33 -1.44 -6.04 -16.01
N ILE A 34 -0.92 -6.31 -14.81
CA ILE A 34 -1.06 -5.47 -13.62
C ILE A 34 0.34 -5.25 -13.03
N GLY A 35 0.79 -4.00 -12.97
CA GLY A 35 2.12 -3.63 -12.48
C GLY A 35 3.24 -4.40 -13.18
N GLY A 36 3.12 -4.64 -14.49
CA GLY A 36 4.08 -5.41 -15.28
C GLY A 36 3.95 -6.94 -15.19
N LEU A 37 3.23 -7.48 -14.21
CA LEU A 37 2.97 -8.92 -14.07
C LEU A 37 1.74 -9.36 -14.87
N THR A 38 1.80 -10.56 -15.46
CA THR A 38 0.61 -11.19 -16.07
C THR A 38 -0.19 -11.90 -14.97
N VAL A 39 -1.38 -11.39 -14.68
CA VAL A 39 -2.27 -11.88 -13.62
C VAL A 39 -3.44 -12.63 -14.26
N ALA A 40 -3.67 -13.88 -13.85
CA ALA A 40 -4.76 -14.71 -14.35
C ALA A 40 -6.11 -14.26 -13.79
N ASP A 41 -7.20 -14.69 -14.42
CA ASP A 41 -8.55 -14.37 -13.96
C ASP A 41 -8.81 -14.92 -12.54
N ASN A 42 -9.55 -14.16 -11.74
CA ASN A 42 -9.81 -14.41 -10.32
C ASN A 42 -8.56 -14.49 -9.43
N LYS A 43 -7.41 -14.00 -9.90
CA LYS A 43 -6.17 -13.89 -9.11
C LYS A 43 -5.86 -12.44 -8.77
N ALA A 44 -5.16 -12.24 -7.66
CA ALA A 44 -4.79 -10.92 -7.19
C ALA A 44 -3.28 -10.79 -6.95
N ILE A 45 -2.80 -9.55 -7.06
CA ILE A 45 -1.48 -9.16 -6.60
C ILE A 45 -1.59 -8.04 -5.58
N THR A 46 -0.64 -7.96 -4.66
CA THR A 46 -0.41 -6.75 -3.86
C THR A 46 0.77 -5.98 -4.38
N VAL A 47 0.73 -4.66 -4.24
CA VAL A 47 1.80 -3.76 -4.64
C VAL A 47 1.97 -2.68 -3.59
N GLY A 48 3.21 -2.45 -3.17
CA GLY A 48 3.54 -1.46 -2.16
C GLY A 48 5.05 -1.23 -2.07
N THR A 49 5.45 -0.05 -1.58
CA THR A 49 6.86 0.20 -1.26
C THR A 49 7.17 -0.19 0.18
N TRP A 50 8.31 -0.84 0.43
CA TRP A 50 8.75 -1.26 1.75
C TRP A 50 10.06 -0.58 2.15
N GLY A 51 10.12 -0.13 3.41
CA GLY A 51 11.29 0.56 3.99
C GLY A 51 12.15 -0.32 4.89
N ASN A 52 11.58 -1.38 5.43
CA ASN A 52 12.21 -2.37 6.31
C ASN A 52 12.52 -3.67 5.56
N THR A 53 12.78 -3.59 4.26
CA THR A 53 13.21 -4.73 3.44
C THR A 53 14.57 -4.47 2.84
N ASP A 54 15.33 -5.55 2.59
CA ASP A 54 16.51 -5.49 1.71
C ASP A 54 16.23 -6.16 0.35
N PRO A 55 16.20 -5.40 -0.76
CA PRO A 55 16.32 -3.94 -0.87
C PRO A 55 15.03 -3.20 -0.47
N ARG A 56 15.16 -1.91 -0.15
CA ARG A 56 14.03 -0.99 0.05
C ARG A 56 13.43 -0.60 -1.30
N GLY A 57 12.13 -0.31 -1.35
CA GLY A 57 11.46 0.11 -2.59
C GLY A 57 10.23 -0.71 -2.92
N LEU A 58 9.85 -0.73 -4.20
CA LEU A 58 8.66 -1.38 -4.72
C LEU A 58 8.74 -2.90 -4.67
N TRP A 59 7.74 -3.51 -4.05
CA TRP A 59 7.54 -4.95 -3.99
C TRP A 59 6.15 -5.33 -4.50
N TYR A 60 6.08 -6.55 -5.03
CA TYR A 60 4.86 -7.25 -5.38
C TYR A 60 4.68 -8.44 -4.46
N ASN A 61 3.47 -8.64 -3.95
CA ASN A 61 3.07 -9.78 -3.12
C ASN A 61 3.80 -9.90 -1.77
N ALA A 62 4.61 -8.90 -1.38
CA ALA A 62 5.35 -8.92 -0.13
C ALA A 62 4.41 -8.85 1.09
N GLU A 63 3.26 -8.20 0.98
CA GLU A 63 2.22 -8.17 2.03
C GLU A 63 1.63 -9.57 2.27
N GLY A 64 1.33 -10.30 1.19
CA GLY A 64 0.86 -11.68 1.26
C GLY A 64 1.93 -12.62 1.84
N TYR A 65 3.19 -12.44 1.43
CA TYR A 65 4.32 -13.18 1.98
C TYR A 65 4.48 -12.91 3.49
N ALA A 66 4.45 -11.65 3.92
CA ALA A 66 4.51 -11.27 5.34
C ALA A 66 3.35 -11.87 6.13
N GLN A 67 2.13 -11.84 5.58
CA GLN A 67 0.96 -12.47 6.21
C GLN A 67 1.14 -13.98 6.39
N SER A 68 1.69 -14.67 5.39
CA SER A 68 1.98 -16.10 5.47
C SER A 68 3.04 -16.46 6.54
N ARG A 69 3.83 -15.47 6.97
CA ARG A 69 4.88 -15.59 8.00
C ARG A 69 4.44 -15.06 9.39
N GLY A 70 3.17 -14.70 9.55
CA GLY A 70 2.59 -14.34 10.85
C GLY A 70 2.25 -12.85 11.03
N THR A 71 2.52 -11.98 10.05
CA THR A 71 2.05 -10.59 10.10
C THR A 71 0.52 -10.55 10.06
N THR A 72 -0.08 -9.82 10.99
CA THR A 72 -1.54 -9.74 11.12
C THR A 72 -2.08 -8.40 10.61
N TRP A 73 -3.03 -8.48 9.70
CA TRP A 73 -3.72 -7.33 9.11
C TRP A 73 -5.13 -7.11 9.70
N SER A 74 -5.43 -7.68 10.88
CA SER A 74 -6.78 -7.73 11.46
C SER A 74 -7.35 -6.34 11.80
N GLN A 75 -6.51 -5.34 12.03
CA GLN A 75 -6.91 -3.96 12.29
C GLN A 75 -6.76 -3.06 11.05
N SER A 76 -6.39 -3.63 9.90
CA SER A 76 -6.30 -2.86 8.67
C SER A 76 -7.68 -2.39 8.23
N VAL A 77 -7.70 -1.28 7.53
CA VAL A 77 -8.88 -0.78 6.84
C VAL A 77 -8.61 -0.76 5.37
N SER A 78 -9.64 -1.03 4.57
CA SER A 78 -9.54 -0.95 3.13
C SER A 78 -10.76 -0.29 2.54
N ILE A 79 -10.55 0.35 1.40
CA ILE A 79 -11.63 0.61 0.47
C ILE A 79 -11.33 0.04 -0.92
N GLN A 80 -12.37 -0.29 -1.68
CA GLN A 80 -12.22 -0.82 -3.04
C GLN A 80 -12.94 0.05 -4.08
N ARG A 81 -12.53 -0.10 -5.34
CA ARG A 81 -13.25 0.38 -6.52
C ARG A 81 -12.98 -0.52 -7.73
N PRO A 82 -13.95 -0.68 -8.64
CA PRO A 82 -13.67 -1.32 -9.92
C PRO A 82 -12.71 -0.45 -10.74
N LEU A 83 -11.88 -1.10 -11.55
CA LEU A 83 -11.05 -0.41 -12.54
C LEU A 83 -11.54 -0.80 -13.93
N ARG A 84 -11.75 0.19 -14.80
CA ARG A 84 -11.84 -0.05 -16.25
C ARG A 84 -10.43 -0.14 -16.82
N GLN A 85 -10.29 -0.64 -18.04
CA GLN A 85 -8.97 -0.76 -18.68
C GLN A 85 -8.20 0.56 -18.71
N VAL A 86 -8.88 1.67 -19.06
CA VAL A 86 -8.26 3.01 -19.05
C VAL A 86 -7.74 3.43 -17.67
N ASP A 87 -8.44 3.06 -16.59
CA ASP A 87 -8.00 3.36 -15.23
C ASP A 87 -6.82 2.44 -14.84
N LEU A 88 -6.84 1.19 -15.30
CA LEU A 88 -5.74 0.24 -15.07
C LEU A 88 -4.46 0.66 -15.79
N ASP A 89 -4.55 1.22 -17.00
CA ASP A 89 -3.37 1.70 -17.73
C ASP A 89 -2.68 2.84 -16.97
N ILE A 90 -3.46 3.79 -16.42
CA ILE A 90 -2.97 4.86 -15.54
C ILE A 90 -2.33 4.27 -14.27
N VAL A 91 -2.99 3.30 -13.64
CA VAL A 91 -2.46 2.62 -12.45
C VAL A 91 -1.14 1.92 -12.75
N ASN A 92 -1.03 1.23 -13.89
CA ASN A 92 0.20 0.56 -14.32
C ASN A 92 1.35 1.55 -14.52
N GLU A 93 1.09 2.69 -15.17
CA GLU A 93 2.07 3.76 -15.35
C GLU A 93 2.53 4.32 -14.00
N ASN A 94 1.59 4.59 -13.09
CA ASN A 94 1.90 5.13 -11.77
C ASN A 94 2.69 4.12 -10.91
N ILE A 95 2.38 2.82 -10.97
CA ILE A 95 3.20 1.79 -10.29
C ILE A 95 4.62 1.81 -10.86
N ALA A 96 4.76 1.92 -12.19
CA ALA A 96 6.05 1.91 -12.86
C ALA A 96 6.93 3.13 -12.52
N SER A 97 6.32 4.27 -12.17
CA SER A 97 7.02 5.53 -11.85
C SER A 97 7.31 5.74 -10.35
N HIS A 98 6.68 4.98 -9.44
CA HIS A 98 6.83 5.14 -7.99
C HIS A 98 7.57 3.95 -7.35
N THR A 99 8.84 3.76 -7.73
CA THR A 99 9.61 2.56 -7.38
C THR A 99 10.50 2.70 -6.13
N SER A 100 10.92 3.92 -5.82
CA SER A 100 11.87 4.23 -4.73
C SER A 100 11.18 4.34 -3.37
N TRP A 101 11.92 4.06 -2.29
CA TRP A 101 11.46 4.32 -0.93
C TRP A 101 12.29 5.43 -0.25
N SER A 102 11.62 6.34 0.44
CA SER A 102 12.18 7.33 1.38
C SER A 102 11.12 7.71 2.43
N PRO A 103 11.45 8.45 3.50
CA PRO A 103 10.44 8.91 4.46
C PRO A 103 9.29 9.71 3.83
N LEU A 104 9.55 10.45 2.75
CA LEU A 104 8.53 11.20 2.01
C LEU A 104 7.86 10.34 0.92
N ASN A 105 8.59 9.40 0.31
CA ASN A 105 8.09 8.47 -0.70
C ASN A 105 8.02 7.06 -0.09
N ASN A 106 6.99 6.78 0.71
CA ASN A 106 6.84 5.55 1.48
C ASN A 106 5.56 4.80 1.11
N CYS A 107 5.24 3.73 1.85
CA CYS A 107 4.08 2.90 1.60
C CYS A 107 2.75 3.67 1.54
N SER A 108 2.60 4.73 2.34
CA SER A 108 1.38 5.52 2.42
C SER A 108 1.26 6.53 1.28
N SER A 109 2.35 7.23 0.94
CA SER A 109 2.34 8.12 -0.23
C SER A 109 2.20 7.31 -1.52
N PHE A 110 2.89 6.18 -1.64
CA PHE A 110 2.70 5.25 -2.75
C PHE A 110 1.23 4.85 -2.88
N ALA A 111 0.64 4.25 -1.85
CA ALA A 111 -0.72 3.72 -1.93
C ALA A 111 -1.76 4.82 -2.25
N SER A 112 -1.63 5.99 -1.61
CA SER A 112 -2.54 7.12 -1.86
C SER A 112 -2.35 7.73 -3.24
N GLN A 113 -1.12 7.85 -3.76
CA GLN A 113 -0.86 8.35 -5.12
C GLN A 113 -1.44 7.41 -6.18
N ILE A 114 -1.22 6.09 -6.07
CA ILE A 114 -1.80 5.13 -7.03
C ILE A 114 -3.33 5.18 -7.00
N TRP A 115 -3.94 5.18 -5.81
CA TRP A 115 -5.39 5.28 -5.68
C TRP A 115 -5.94 6.60 -6.25
N ASN A 116 -5.35 7.73 -5.87
CA ASN A 116 -5.80 9.07 -6.26
C ASN A 116 -5.58 9.36 -7.75
N SER A 117 -4.71 8.62 -8.44
CA SER A 117 -4.47 8.78 -9.88
C SER A 117 -5.71 8.53 -10.73
N VAL A 118 -6.66 7.74 -10.21
CA VAL A 118 -7.86 7.31 -10.92
C VAL A 118 -9.15 7.53 -10.12
N ALA A 119 -9.06 7.86 -8.84
CA ALA A 119 -10.21 8.16 -8.00
C ALA A 119 -10.78 9.55 -8.33
N PRO A 120 -12.11 9.71 -8.40
CA PRO A 120 -12.73 11.03 -8.46
C PRO A 120 -12.43 11.83 -7.18
N ASP A 121 -12.55 13.16 -7.24
CA ASP A 121 -12.21 14.04 -6.11
C ASP A 121 -12.94 13.68 -4.80
N SER A 122 -14.18 13.20 -4.90
CA SER A 122 -14.99 12.75 -3.74
C SER A 122 -14.47 11.47 -3.07
N GLU A 123 -13.58 10.73 -3.73
CA GLU A 123 -13.04 9.44 -3.27
C GLU A 123 -11.52 9.47 -3.08
N LYS A 124 -10.90 10.64 -3.16
CA LYS A 124 -9.47 10.78 -2.86
C LYS A 124 -9.21 10.59 -1.37
N VAL A 125 -8.07 9.96 -1.08
CA VAL A 125 -7.58 9.72 0.29
C VAL A 125 -6.28 10.48 0.52
N SER A 126 -5.93 10.73 1.78
CA SER A 126 -4.72 11.46 2.14
C SER A 126 -3.90 10.69 3.17
N ALA A 127 -2.60 10.61 2.94
CA ALA A 127 -1.64 10.13 3.93
C ALA A 127 -1.23 11.20 4.95
N GLY A 128 -1.85 12.40 4.91
CA GLY A 128 -1.53 13.55 5.75
C GLY A 128 -0.30 14.34 5.27
N SER A 129 0.02 15.44 5.95
CA SER A 129 1.22 16.26 5.65
C SER A 129 2.52 15.50 5.91
N ILE A 130 2.46 14.55 6.85
CA ILE A 130 3.49 13.54 7.09
C ILE A 130 2.88 12.23 6.62
N ASN A 131 3.48 11.60 5.61
CA ASN A 131 2.96 10.39 4.95
C ASN A 131 2.95 9.19 5.90
N MET A 132 1.96 9.11 6.79
CA MET A 132 1.87 8.07 7.81
C MET A 132 0.75 7.07 7.49
N PRO A 133 0.99 5.75 7.68
CA PRO A 133 -0.05 4.74 7.49
C PRO A 133 -1.29 4.98 8.35
N LYS A 134 -1.12 5.52 9.56
CA LYS A 134 -2.22 5.93 10.43
C LYS A 134 -3.12 7.01 9.81
N ASN A 135 -2.53 8.06 9.26
CA ASN A 135 -3.29 9.15 8.62
C ASN A 135 -4.06 8.60 7.41
N LEU A 136 -3.42 7.75 6.61
CA LEU A 136 -4.07 7.10 5.48
C LEU A 136 -5.22 6.19 5.94
N ALA A 137 -5.03 5.39 6.99
CA ALA A 137 -6.08 4.56 7.56
C ALA A 137 -7.27 5.41 8.06
N ASP A 138 -7.03 6.52 8.74
CA ASP A 138 -8.08 7.41 9.22
C ASP A 138 -8.82 8.11 8.05
N SER A 139 -8.10 8.45 6.98
CA SER A 139 -8.69 8.95 5.73
C SER A 139 -9.58 7.89 5.05
N ILE A 140 -9.09 6.65 4.94
CA ILE A 140 -9.86 5.50 4.41
C ILE A 140 -11.11 5.25 5.25
N ARG A 141 -11.02 5.26 6.58
CA ARG A 141 -12.20 5.12 7.48
C ARG A 141 -13.22 6.22 7.26
N THR A 142 -12.76 7.47 7.15
CA THR A 142 -13.63 8.62 6.97
C THR A 142 -14.36 8.55 5.63
N LEU A 143 -13.65 8.21 4.56
CA LEU A 143 -14.25 8.01 3.25
C LEU A 143 -15.18 6.80 3.24
N GLY A 144 -14.77 5.67 3.81
CA GLY A 144 -15.56 4.44 3.93
C GLY A 144 -16.90 4.64 4.64
N LYS A 145 -16.98 5.56 5.62
CA LYS A 145 -18.25 5.95 6.27
C LYS A 145 -19.18 6.77 5.37
N LYS A 146 -18.65 7.44 4.35
CA LYS A 146 -19.41 8.27 3.40
C LYS A 146 -19.87 7.46 2.18
N ILE A 147 -19.08 6.50 1.74
CA ILE A 147 -19.39 5.66 0.57
C ILE A 147 -20.12 4.39 1.01
N SER A 148 -21.38 4.30 0.65
CA SER A 148 -22.30 3.29 1.17
C SER A 148 -22.33 2.05 0.26
N TRP A 149 -21.91 0.92 0.81
CA TRP A 149 -22.12 -0.47 0.34
C TRP A 149 -21.09 -1.02 -0.66
N SER A 150 -20.47 -2.15 -0.27
CA SER A 150 -19.39 -2.91 -0.94
C SER A 150 -17.96 -2.35 -0.87
N LEU A 151 -17.77 -1.11 -0.43
CA LEU A 151 -16.49 -0.43 -0.62
C LEU A 151 -15.62 -0.30 0.63
N PHE A 152 -16.06 -0.57 1.86
CA PHE A 152 -15.22 -0.49 3.07
C PHE A 152 -15.13 -1.83 3.79
N ALA A 153 -13.93 -2.20 4.26
CA ALA A 153 -13.73 -3.38 5.09
C ALA A 153 -12.68 -3.13 6.18
N GLU A 154 -12.93 -3.69 7.37
CA GLU A 154 -11.95 -3.81 8.45
C GLU A 154 -11.36 -5.23 8.45
N GLY A 155 -10.11 -5.37 8.85
CA GLY A 155 -9.41 -6.65 8.85
C GLY A 155 -9.15 -7.21 7.45
N TYR A 156 -8.91 -6.34 6.47
CA TYR A 156 -8.65 -6.73 5.10
C TYR A 156 -7.51 -7.76 5.03
N ARG A 157 -7.78 -8.89 4.37
CA ARG A 157 -6.79 -9.93 4.13
C ARG A 157 -6.25 -9.78 2.72
N VAL A 158 -4.94 -9.67 2.62
CA VAL A 158 -4.24 -9.64 1.34
C VAL A 158 -4.16 -11.04 0.74
N HIS A 159 -4.37 -11.13 -0.56
CA HIS A 159 -4.21 -12.39 -1.28
C HIS A 159 -2.71 -12.68 -1.51
N PHE A 160 -2.35 -13.96 -1.60
CA PHE A 160 -0.98 -14.40 -1.91
C PHE A 160 -1.01 -15.48 -3.01
N ASP A 161 -1.49 -15.10 -4.19
CA ASP A 161 -1.64 -15.99 -5.34
C ASP A 161 -0.35 -16.22 -6.14
N TYR A 162 0.66 -15.37 -5.95
CA TYR A 162 1.90 -15.35 -6.73
C TYR A 162 3.13 -15.22 -5.82
N PRO A 163 4.32 -15.66 -6.30
CA PRO A 163 5.58 -15.35 -5.64
C PRO A 163 5.81 -13.84 -5.50
N THR A 164 6.80 -13.48 -4.71
CA THR A 164 7.22 -12.09 -4.54
C THR A 164 8.14 -11.62 -5.67
N TYR A 165 8.03 -10.34 -6.00
CA TYR A 165 8.88 -9.66 -6.99
C TYR A 165 9.32 -8.30 -6.47
N TYR A 166 10.46 -7.83 -6.95
CA TYR A 166 11.03 -6.52 -6.61
C TYR A 166 11.24 -5.66 -7.85
N GLY A 167 11.02 -4.35 -7.70
CA GLY A 167 11.38 -3.32 -8.67
C GLY A 167 10.48 -3.28 -9.91
N ASN A 168 10.86 -2.42 -10.85
CA ASN A 168 10.23 -2.31 -12.16
C ASN A 168 11.35 -2.26 -13.23
N PRO A 169 11.43 -3.22 -14.18
CA PRO A 169 10.52 -4.35 -14.35
C PRO A 169 10.55 -5.35 -13.17
N PRO A 170 9.42 -6.01 -12.84
CA PRO A 170 9.36 -6.94 -11.72
C PRO A 170 10.32 -8.12 -11.89
N THR A 171 11.22 -8.32 -10.93
CA THR A 171 12.15 -9.46 -10.90
C THR A 171 11.85 -10.33 -9.69
N ARG A 172 11.76 -11.66 -9.88
CA ARG A 172 11.43 -12.59 -8.80
C ARG A 172 12.47 -12.51 -7.69
N LYS A 173 12.02 -12.27 -6.46
CA LYS A 173 12.88 -12.14 -5.28
C LYS A 173 12.06 -12.33 -4.02
N ASP A 174 12.63 -12.97 -3.00
CA ASP A 174 12.02 -13.09 -1.69
C ASP A 174 12.44 -11.89 -0.81
N PRO A 175 11.51 -11.22 -0.12
CA PRO A 175 11.83 -10.12 0.77
C PRO A 175 12.55 -10.62 2.01
N THR A 176 13.65 -9.95 2.36
CA THR A 176 14.27 -10.06 3.69
C THR A 176 13.75 -8.90 4.52
N PHE A 177 12.96 -9.19 5.56
CA PHE A 177 12.43 -8.17 6.46
C PHE A 177 13.39 -7.92 7.60
N ASP A 178 13.80 -6.67 7.76
CA ASP A 178 14.63 -6.21 8.86
C ASP A 178 13.74 -6.03 10.09
N ASN A 179 13.59 -7.08 10.89
CA ASN A 179 12.90 -7.03 12.20
C ASN A 179 13.52 -6.00 13.17
N ALA A 180 14.69 -5.42 12.84
CA ALA A 180 15.39 -4.40 13.61
C ALA A 180 14.96 -2.95 13.28
N SER A 181 14.14 -2.73 12.24
CA SER A 181 13.80 -1.38 11.74
C SER A 181 12.39 -0.92 12.09
N THR A 182 11.93 -1.36 13.26
CA THR A 182 10.85 -0.70 13.99
C THR A 182 11.20 0.78 14.33
N SER A 183 12.43 1.23 14.10
CA SER A 183 12.96 2.51 14.58
C SER A 183 13.35 3.54 13.51
N SER A 184 13.02 3.39 12.21
CA SER A 184 13.44 4.40 11.22
C SER A 184 12.31 5.23 10.62
N LEU A 185 11.57 5.96 11.46
CA LEU A 185 11.55 7.40 11.19
C LEU A 185 12.97 7.86 11.52
N GLY A 186 13.79 8.09 10.49
CA GLY A 186 15.02 8.86 10.71
C GLY A 186 14.61 10.11 11.48
N GLU A 187 15.29 10.38 12.59
CA GLU A 187 15.13 11.58 13.38
C GLU A 187 14.89 12.76 12.44
N LEU A 188 13.67 13.30 12.48
CA LEU A 188 13.43 14.62 11.90
C LEU A 188 14.39 15.54 12.64
N PRO A 189 15.21 16.36 11.96
CA PRO A 189 16.10 17.27 12.66
C PRO A 189 15.26 18.14 13.60
N GLU A 190 15.54 18.05 14.89
CA GLU A 190 15.02 18.98 15.89
C GLU A 190 15.46 20.40 15.48
N GLY A 191 14.56 21.15 14.85
CA GLY A 191 14.91 22.49 14.39
C GLY A 191 14.03 23.04 13.28
N ALA A 192 12.71 22.93 13.38
CA ALA A 192 11.80 23.69 12.52
C ALA A 192 10.53 24.13 13.27
N VAL A 193 10.73 24.77 14.43
CA VAL A 193 9.77 25.75 14.94
C VAL A 193 10.58 27.01 15.21
N LYS A 194 10.56 27.94 14.26
CA LYS A 194 10.73 29.35 14.59
C LYS A 194 9.33 29.90 14.74
N GLU A 195 8.97 30.18 15.99
CA GLU A 195 7.89 31.11 16.31
C GLU A 195 8.30 32.50 15.80
N GLU A 196 7.38 33.17 15.11
CA GLU A 196 7.27 34.62 15.08
C GLU A 196 5.98 35.01 15.81
#